data_AF-A0A832B0K0-F1
#
_entry.id   AF-A0A832B0K0-F1
#
_cell.length_a   1.000
_cell.length_b   1.000
_cell.length_c   1.000
_cell.angle_alpha   90.00
_cell.angle_beta   90.00
_cell.angle_gamma   90.00
#
_symmetry.space_group_name_H-M   'P 1'
#
loop_
_entity.id
_entity.type
_entity.pdbx_description
1 polymer ?
#
loop_
_entity_poly.entity_id
_entity_poly.type
_entity_poly.pdbx_seq_one_letter_code
_entity_poly.pdbx_strand_id
1 'polypeptide(L)'
;MATTFALRYHHVAAAALILATLADILTTIAGLRSGLSELNPLMAAILSHSELLMYEFKLLLVWLVLGLCLRIERRYPLAWYVVSFWALITFLVAYSNYVQVVYAS
;
A
#
# COMPACT_ATOMS: atom_id res chain seq x y z
N MET A 1 5.69 -26.65 -16.26
CA MET A 1 4.77 -26.49 -15.10
C MET A 1 5.24 -25.44 -14.08
N ALA A 2 6.55 -25.22 -13.86
CA ALA A 2 7.02 -24.20 -12.91
C ALA A 2 6.79 -22.74 -13.34
N THR A 3 6.81 -22.44 -14.64
CA THR A 3 6.71 -21.07 -15.18
C THR A 3 5.30 -20.47 -15.05
N THR A 4 4.25 -21.27 -15.21
CA THR A 4 2.85 -20.83 -15.06
C THR A 4 2.48 -20.54 -13.61
N PHE A 5 3.11 -21.21 -12.64
CA PHE A 5 2.86 -20.99 -11.21
C PHE A 5 3.50 -19.68 -10.72
N ALA A 6 4.72 -19.37 -11.18
CA ALA A 6 5.42 -18.12 -10.86
C ALA A 6 4.66 -16.90 -11.39
N LEU A 7 4.22 -16.93 -12.67
CA LEU A 7 3.42 -15.86 -13.27
C LEU A 7 2.11 -15.59 -12.52
N ARG A 8 1.39 -16.63 -12.07
CA ARG A 8 0.19 -16.46 -11.25
C ARG A 8 0.48 -15.75 -9.92
N TYR A 9 1.62 -16.03 -9.29
CA TYR A 9 1.98 -15.43 -8.01
C TYR A 9 2.29 -13.93 -8.14
N HIS A 10 2.88 -13.50 -9.27
CA HIS A 10 3.24 -12.09 -9.50
C HIS A 10 1.99 -11.19 -9.58
N HIS A 11 0.98 -11.60 -10.34
CA HIS A 11 -0.27 -10.84 -10.45
C HIS A 11 -1.03 -10.79 -9.13
N VAL A 12 -0.97 -11.85 -8.33
CA VAL A 12 -1.58 -11.88 -6.99
C VAL A 12 -0.86 -10.92 -6.04
N ALA A 13 0.47 -10.91 -6.03
CA ALA A 13 1.26 -9.99 -5.21
C ALA A 13 1.02 -8.52 -5.60
N ALA A 14 0.97 -8.22 -6.90
CA ALA A 14 0.64 -6.89 -7.40
C ALA A 14 -0.78 -6.47 -6.99
N ALA A 15 -1.77 -7.33 -7.21
CA ALA A 15 -3.16 -7.07 -6.83
C ALA A 15 -3.30 -6.86 -5.32
N ALA A 16 -2.62 -7.67 -4.51
CA ALA A 16 -2.62 -7.53 -3.05
C ALA A 16 -2.05 -6.17 -2.62
N LEU A 17 -0.93 -5.72 -3.21
CA LEU A 17 -0.35 -4.41 -2.88
C LEU A 17 -1.30 -3.27 -3.26
N ILE A 18 -1.93 -3.35 -4.44
CA ILE A 18 -2.89 -2.33 -4.90
C ILE A 18 -4.08 -2.28 -3.95
N LEU A 19 -4.69 -3.43 -3.64
CA LEU A 19 -5.85 -3.49 -2.74
C LEU A 19 -5.50 -3.04 -1.32
N ALA A 20 -4.35 -3.43 -0.79
CA ALA A 20 -3.87 -2.98 0.52
C ALA A 20 -3.68 -1.45 0.55
N THR A 21 -3.13 -0.87 -0.52
CA THR A 21 -2.93 0.59 -0.61
C THR A 21 -4.25 1.33 -0.74
N LEU A 22 -5.21 0.80 -1.51
CA LEU A 22 -6.56 1.37 -1.58
C LEU A 22 -7.26 1.31 -0.22
N ALA A 23 -7.15 0.18 0.48
CA ALA A 23 -7.69 0.05 1.83
C ALA A 23 -7.07 1.06 2.80
N ASP A 24 -5.74 1.24 2.75
CA ASP A 24 -5.02 2.23 3.55
C ASP A 24 -5.49 3.67 3.27
N ILE A 25 -5.65 4.04 1.99
CA ILE A 25 -6.18 5.35 1.60
C ILE A 25 -7.59 5.55 2.16
N LEU A 26 -8.47 4.57 1.98
CA LEU A 26 -9.87 4.66 2.43
C LEU A 26 -9.98 4.76 3.95
N THR A 27 -9.18 4.00 4.70
CA THR A 27 -9.19 4.04 6.16
C THR A 27 -8.55 5.32 6.70
N THR A 28 -7.51 5.86 6.05
CA THR A 28 -6.99 7.20 6.34
C THR A 28 -8.06 8.28 6.09
N ILE A 29 -8.77 8.25 4.96
CA ILE A 29 -9.87 9.20 4.68
C ILE A 29 -10.93 9.14 5.78
N ALA A 30 -11.33 7.92 6.19
CA ALA A 30 -12.31 7.73 7.25
C ALA A 30 -11.80 8.29 8.59
N GLY A 31 -10.54 8.03 8.95
CA GLY A 31 -9.91 8.54 10.16
C GLY A 31 -9.86 10.07 10.21
N LEU A 32 -9.39 10.70 9.13
CA LEU A 32 -9.32 12.16 9.03
C LEU A 32 -10.70 12.80 9.14
N ARG A 33 -11.73 12.22 8.52
CA ARG A 33 -13.12 12.68 8.63
C ARG A 33 -13.71 12.54 10.03
N SER A 34 -13.24 11.55 10.80
CA SER A 34 -13.60 11.37 12.21
C SER A 34 -12.75 12.23 13.17
N GLY A 35 -11.86 13.09 12.66
CA GLY A 35 -11.00 13.96 13.47
C GLY A 35 -9.76 13.27 14.04
N LEU A 36 -9.45 12.05 13.61
CA LEU A 36 -8.19 11.37 13.96
C LEU A 36 -7.03 11.98 13.19
N SER A 37 -5.86 12.04 13.82
CA SER A 37 -4.63 12.55 13.19
C SER A 37 -3.86 11.44 12.49
N GLU A 38 -3.20 11.77 11.37
CA GLU A 38 -2.27 10.85 10.69
C GLU A 38 -1.04 10.61 11.58
N LEU A 39 -0.83 9.36 12.00
CA LEU A 39 0.25 8.99 12.92
C LEU A 39 1.62 8.87 12.23
N ASN A 40 1.63 8.66 10.92
CA ASN A 40 2.88 8.59 10.17
C ASN A 40 3.44 10.01 9.97
N PRO A 41 4.60 10.36 10.56
CA PRO A 41 5.11 11.73 10.52
C PRO A 41 5.42 12.20 9.10
N LEU A 42 5.82 11.30 8.19
CA LEU A 42 6.09 11.65 6.80
C LEU A 42 4.78 11.96 6.07
N MET A 43 3.75 11.13 6.25
CA MET A 43 2.44 11.40 5.64
C MET A 43 1.78 12.63 6.26
N ALA A 44 1.89 12.83 7.57
CA ALA A 44 1.39 14.03 8.25
C ALA A 44 2.04 15.32 7.71
N ALA A 45 3.33 15.28 7.39
CA ALA A 45 4.03 16.40 6.78
C ALA A 45 3.55 16.70 5.34
N ILE A 46 3.16 15.69 4.57
CA ILE A 46 2.58 15.88 3.23
C ILE A 46 1.12 16.36 3.37
N LEU A 47 0.37 15.76 4.28
CA LEU A 47 -1.02 16.07 4.59
C LEU A 47 -1.21 17.53 5.00
N SER A 48 -0.25 18.12 5.72
CA SER A 48 -0.29 19.54 6.09
C SER A 48 -0.29 20.50 4.90
N HIS A 49 0.15 20.03 3.72
CA HIS A 49 0.09 20.79 2.48
C HIS A 49 -1.19 20.49 1.71
N SER A 50 -1.52 19.21 1.51
CA SER A 50 -2.74 18.78 0.82
C SER A 50 -3.03 17.29 1.05
N GLU A 51 -4.30 16.96 1.30
CA GLU A 51 -4.80 15.58 1.29
C GLU A 51 -4.57 14.89 -0.05
N LEU A 52 -4.82 15.60 -1.16
CA LEU A 52 -4.71 15.04 -2.50
C LEU A 52 -3.26 14.65 -2.83
N LEU A 53 -2.29 15.49 -2.45
CA LEU A 53 -0.87 15.19 -2.62
C LEU A 53 -0.44 13.94 -1.84
N MET A 54 -0.99 13.70 -0.66
CA MET A 54 -0.70 12.49 0.11
C MET A 54 -1.17 11.23 -0.63
N TYR A 55 -2.37 11.26 -1.22
CA TYR A 55 -2.89 10.12 -1.98
C TYR A 55 -2.14 9.90 -3.28
N GLU A 56 -1.82 10.96 -4.02
CA GLU A 56 -0.99 10.89 -5.22
C GLU A 56 0.39 10.31 -4.91
N PHE A 57 1.01 10.73 -3.80
CA PHE A 57 2.29 10.20 -3.35
C PHE A 57 2.21 8.69 -3.06
N LYS A 58 1.19 8.23 -2.33
CA LYS A 58 0.98 6.79 -2.05
C LYS A 58 0.82 5.98 -3.36
N LEU A 59 0.03 6.49 -4.31
CA LEU A 59 -0.19 5.83 -5.60
C LEU A 59 1.08 5.80 -6.46
N LEU A 60 1.83 6.89 -6.50
CA LEU A 60 3.10 7.00 -7.23
C LEU A 60 4.12 6.00 -6.67
N LEU A 61 4.19 5.86 -5.34
CA LEU A 61 5.06 4.90 -4.67
C LEU A 61 4.74 3.47 -5.13
N VAL A 62 3.47 3.06 -5.12
CA VAL A 62 3.06 1.73 -5.60
C VAL A 62 3.41 1.53 -7.07
N TRP A 63 3.14 2.52 -7.92
CA TRP A 63 3.49 2.48 -9.34
C TRP A 63 4.99 2.28 -9.56
N LEU A 64 5.82 3.04 -8.85
CA LEU A 64 7.27 2.95 -8.94
C LEU A 64 7.77 1.57 -8.53
N VAL A 65 7.21 1.00 -7.47
CA VAL A 65 7.60 -0.30 -6.91
C VAL A 65 7.23 -1.43 -7.86
N LEU A 66 6.00 -1.43 -8.38
CA LEU A 66 5.56 -2.41 -9.36
C LEU A 66 6.37 -2.28 -10.65
N GLY A 67 6.62 -1.05 -11.13
CA GLY A 67 7.44 -0.79 -12.31
C GLY A 67 8.88 -1.28 -12.16
N LEU A 68 9.51 -1.05 -11.00
CA LEU A 68 10.84 -1.56 -10.70
C LEU A 68 10.85 -3.09 -10.59
N CYS A 69 9.84 -3.69 -9.96
CA CYS A 69 9.75 -5.15 -9.86
C CYS A 69 9.61 -5.79 -11.24
N LEU A 70 8.75 -5.25 -12.12
CA LEU A 70 8.62 -5.71 -13.51
C LEU A 70 9.92 -5.58 -14.31
N ARG A 71 10.74 -4.56 -14.01
CA ARG A 71 12.04 -4.39 -14.67
C ARG A 71 13.09 -5.38 -14.18
N ILE A 72 13.07 -5.72 -12.89
CA ILE A 72 14.11 -6.49 -12.21
C ILE A 72 13.77 -8.00 -12.16
N GLU A 73 12.51 -8.39 -12.33
CA GLU A 73 12.04 -9.78 -12.18
C GLU A 73 12.82 -10.80 -13.02
N ARG A 74 13.31 -10.40 -14.21
CA ARG A 74 14.13 -11.26 -15.07
C ARG A 74 15.44 -11.68 -14.41
N ARG A 75 15.99 -10.84 -13.53
CA ARG A 75 17.26 -11.09 -12.84
C ARG A 75 17.06 -11.60 -11.42
N TYR A 76 16.00 -11.14 -10.75
CA TYR A 76 15.70 -11.50 -9.37
C TYR A 76 14.20 -11.78 -9.19
N PRO A 77 13.74 -13.02 -9.41
CA PRO A 77 12.33 -13.39 -9.19
C PRO A 77 11.91 -13.23 -7.72
N LEU A 78 12.87 -13.21 -6.80
CA LEU A 78 12.64 -12.96 -5.37
C LEU A 78 12.05 -11.57 -5.07
N ALA A 79 12.14 -10.61 -6.00
CA ALA A 79 11.55 -9.28 -5.84
C ALA A 79 10.04 -9.33 -5.55
N TRP A 80 9.34 -10.34 -6.08
CA TRP A 80 7.91 -10.50 -5.85
C TRP A 80 7.57 -10.93 -4.41
N TYR A 81 8.47 -11.61 -3.69
CA TYR A 81 8.28 -11.86 -2.26
C TYR A 81 8.38 -10.56 -1.44
N VAL A 82 9.24 -9.64 -1.84
CA VAL A 82 9.35 -8.32 -1.22
C VAL A 82 8.05 -7.52 -1.43
N VAL A 83 7.48 -7.57 -2.64
CA VAL A 83 6.17 -6.98 -2.95
C VAL A 83 5.07 -7.58 -2.07
N SER A 84 5.02 -8.91 -1.94
CA SER A 84 4.04 -9.58 -1.07
C SER A 84 4.21 -9.18 0.40
N PHE A 85 5.45 -9.12 0.90
CA PHE A 85 5.73 -8.71 2.27
C PHE A 85 5.33 -7.26 2.52
N TRP A 86 5.59 -6.37 1.56
CA TRP A 86 5.13 -4.99 1.64
C TRP A 86 3.60 -4.92 1.62
N ALA A 87 2.93 -5.63 0.72
CA ALA A 87 1.46 -5.68 0.69
C ALA A 87 0.87 -6.08 2.06
N LEU A 88 1.49 -7.04 2.75
CA LEU A 88 1.11 -7.43 4.10
C LEU A 88 1.27 -6.28 5.11
N ILE A 89 2.42 -5.59 5.10
CA ILE A 89 2.65 -4.43 5.98
C ILE A 89 1.60 -3.35 5.73
N THR A 90 1.37 -2.97 4.46
CA THR A 90 0.38 -1.94 4.10
C THR A 90 -1.01 -2.35 4.55
N PHE A 91 -1.37 -3.63 4.40
CA PHE A 91 -2.65 -4.15 4.89
C PHE A 91 -2.78 -4.05 6.41
N LEU A 92 -1.72 -4.37 7.17
CA LEU A 92 -1.71 -4.24 8.63
C LEU A 92 -1.87 -2.79 9.08
N VAL A 93 -1.25 -1.84 8.37
CA VAL A 93 -1.45 -0.40 8.63
C VAL A 93 -2.91 -0.01 8.35
N ALA A 94 -3.45 -0.39 7.20
CA ALA A 94 -4.85 -0.14 6.85
C ALA A 94 -5.81 -0.71 7.89
N TYR A 95 -5.56 -1.94 8.37
CA TYR A 95 -6.33 -2.59 9.41
C TYR A 95 -6.22 -1.86 10.75
N SER A 96 -5.03 -1.40 11.13
CA SER A 96 -4.85 -0.59 12.34
C SER A 96 -5.65 0.71 12.28
N ASN A 97 -5.61 1.41 11.14
CA ASN A 97 -6.41 2.61 10.91
C ASN A 97 -7.91 2.31 10.98
N TYR A 98 -8.36 1.20 10.38
CA TYR A 98 -9.76 0.76 10.46
C TYR A 98 -10.20 0.51 11.90
N VAL A 99 -9.40 -0.22 12.69
CA VAL A 99 -9.66 -0.48 14.10
C VAL A 99 -9.77 0.84 14.86
N GLN A 100 -8.86 1.79 14.64
CA GLN A 100 -8.94 3.11 15.27
C GLN A 100 -10.24 3.84 14.93
N VAL A 101 -10.66 3.84 13.66
CA VAL A 101 -11.92 4.46 13.23
C VAL A 101 -13.12 3.84 13.93
N VAL A 102 -13.19 2.50 14.00
CA VAL A 102 -14.34 1.77 14.56
C VAL A 102 -14.45 1.92 16.08
N TYR A 103 -13.31 1.97 16.79
CA TYR A 103 -13.31 2.08 18.25
C TYR A 103 -13.26 3.53 18.75
N ALA A 104 -12.99 4.51 17.88
CA ALA A 104 -13.03 5.94 18.23
C ALA A 104 -14.40 6.60 17.93
N SER A 105 -15.27 5.95 17.14
CA SER A 105 -16.66 6.34 16.89
C SER A 105 -17.62 5.82 17.95
#